data_AF-A0A6A3HZ44-F1
#
_entry.id   AF-A0A6A3HZ44-F1
#
_cell.length_a   1.000
_cell.length_b   1.000
_cell.length_c   1.000
_cell.angle_alpha   90.00
_cell.angle_beta   90.00
_cell.angle_gamma   90.00
#
_symmetry.space_group_name_H-M   'P 1'
#
loop_
_entity.id
_entity.type
_entity.pdbx_description
1 polymer ?
#
loop_
_entity_poly.entity_id
_entity_poly.type
_entity_poly.pdbx_seq_one_letter_code
_entity_poly.pdbx_strand_id
1 'polypeptide(L)' 'MKLFCTIIGADGAAFPVDMRETDDTVGDLKDTIRAKKINDLVNIDADKMRVMSGFELD' A
#
# COMPACT_ATOMS: atom_id res chain seq x y z
N MET A 1 3.35 -12.35 5.55
CA MET A 1 4.05 -11.15 6.08
C MET A 1 3.05 -10.02 6.29
N LYS A 2 3.28 -9.15 7.28
CA LYS A 2 2.44 -7.96 7.50
C LYS A 2 3.29 -6.70 7.33
N LEU A 3 2.91 -5.85 6.38
CA LEU A 3 3.54 -4.57 6.12
C LEU A 3 2.71 -3.45 6.75
N PHE A 4 3.36 -2.38 7.16
CA PHE A 4 2.68 -1.13 7.49
C PHE A 4 2.95 -0.14 6.37
N CYS A 5 1.88 0.32 5.73
CA CYS A 5 1.95 1.21 4.59
C CYS A 5 1.33 2.56 4.96
N THR A 6 1.92 3.63 4.44
CA THR A 6 1.33 4.97 4.50
C THR A 6 1.11 5.49 3.09
N ILE A 7 0.07 6.29 2.88
CA ILE A 7 -0.18 6.96 1.60
C ILE A 7 0.33 8.39 1.75
N ILE A 8 1.41 8.71 1.04
CA ILE A 8 1.97 10.07 1.04
C ILE A 8 0.99 11.02 0.35
N GLY A 9 0.68 12.14 1.00
CA GLY A 9 -0.26 13.14 0.51
C GLY A 9 -1.73 12.89 0.89
N ALA A 10 -2.02 11.79 1.60
CA ALA A 10 -3.28 11.63 2.33
C ALA A 10 -3.01 11.90 3.82
N ASP A 11 -3.92 12.61 4.48
CA ASP A 11 -3.88 12.83 5.93
C ASP A 11 -4.28 11.52 6.62
N GLY A 12 -3.36 10.55 6.65
CA GLY A 12 -3.66 9.18 6.99
C GLY A 12 -2.55 8.49 7.79
N ALA A 13 -2.93 7.88 8.91
CA ALA A 13 -2.05 7.02 9.68
C ALA A 13 -1.62 5.79 8.87
N ALA A 14 -0.44 5.25 9.19
CA ALA A 14 0.02 3.98 8.65
C ALA A 14 -1.01 2.88 8.92
N PHE A 15 -1.29 2.07 7.91
CA PHE A 15 -2.27 0.99 7.97
C PHE A 15 -1.62 -0.35 7.64
N PRO A 16 -2.09 -1.45 8.27
CA PRO A 16 -1.55 -2.75 8.00
C PRO A 16 -2.01 -3.28 6.64
N VAL A 17 -1.09 -3.91 5.91
CA VAL A 17 -1.33 -4.67 4.68
C VAL A 17 -0.81 -6.09 4.89
N ASP A 18 -1.67 -7.06 4.61
CA ASP A 18 -1.36 -8.47 4.79
C ASP A 18 -0.93 -9.05 3.44
N MET A 19 0.33 -9.48 3.35
CA MET A 19 0.85 -10.28 2.25
C MET A 19 0.82 -11.74 2.67
N ARG A 20 0.00 -12.55 2.00
CA ARG A 20 -0.32 -13.92 2.43
C ARG A 20 0.66 -14.92 1.86
N GLU A 21 1.18 -14.68 0.66
CA GLU A 21 2.03 -15.61 -0.05
C GLU A 21 3.47 -15.10 -0.12
N THR A 22 4.43 -16.03 -0.12
CA THR A 22 5.86 -15.70 -0.32
C THR A 22 6.15 -15.12 -1.69
N ASP A 23 5.27 -15.40 -2.63
CA ASP A 23 5.36 -15.03 -4.04
C ASP A 23 4.50 -13.78 -4.36
N ASP A 24 3.88 -13.17 -3.34
CA ASP A 24 3.16 -11.91 -3.50
C ASP A 24 4.08 -10.84 -4.08
N THR A 25 3.69 -10.28 -5.23
CA THR A 25 4.50 -9.30 -5.95
C THR A 25 4.17 -7.88 -5.51
N VAL A 26 4.94 -6.92 -6.00
CA VAL A 26 4.61 -5.49 -5.85
C VAL A 26 3.27 -5.16 -6.54
N GLY A 27 2.86 -5.92 -7.55
CA GLY A 27 1.53 -5.80 -8.17
C GLY A 27 0.43 -6.14 -7.16
N ASP A 28 0.51 -7.32 -6.54
CA ASP A 28 -0.45 -7.79 -5.53
C ASP A 28 -0.55 -6.84 -4.33
N LEU A 29 0.60 -6.24 -3.94
CA LEU A 29 0.64 -5.19 -2.94
C LEU A 29 -0.19 -3.96 -3.35
N LYS A 30 0.00 -3.48 -4.58
CA LYS A 30 -0.72 -2.30 -5.09
C LYS A 30 -2.23 -2.55 -5.12
N ASP A 31 -2.65 -3.71 -5.60
CA ASP A 31 -4.07 -4.09 -5.62
C ASP A 31 -4.65 -4.19 -4.22
N THR A 32 -3.91 -4.78 -3.27
CA THR A 32 -4.35 -4.88 -1.87
C THR A 32 -4.49 -3.51 -1.21
N ILE A 33 -3.52 -2.60 -1.43
CA ILE A 33 -3.60 -1.23 -0.91
C ILE A 33 -4.81 -0.50 -1.49
N ARG A 34 -5.01 -0.58 -2.81
CA ARG A 34 -6.15 0.04 -3.49
C ARG A 34 -7.47 -0.48 -2.96
N ALA A 35 -7.59 -1.78 -2.73
CA ALA A 35 -8.79 -2.37 -2.15
C ALA A 35 -9.07 -1.87 -0.71
N LYS A 36 -8.02 -1.69 0.12
CA LYS A 36 -8.17 -1.18 1.49
C LYS A 36 -8.44 0.33 1.56
N LYS A 37 -7.92 1.10 0.61
CA LYS A 37 -7.93 2.57 0.61
C LYS A 37 -8.61 3.13 -0.63
N ILE A 38 -9.71 2.49 -1.06
CA ILE A 38 -10.42 2.86 -2.29
C ILE A 38 -10.92 4.30 -2.31
N ASN A 39 -11.28 4.86 -1.15
CA ASN A 39 -11.74 6.25 -1.03
C ASN A 39 -10.58 7.24 -1.22
N ASP A 40 -9.43 6.96 -0.61
CA ASP A 40 -8.22 7.79 -0.73
C ASP A 40 -7.57 7.67 -2.12
N LEU A 41 -7.79 6.54 -2.81
CA LEU A 41 -7.24 6.22 -4.12
C LEU A 41 -8.33 6.20 -5.22
N VAL A 42 -9.43 6.93 -5.01
CA VAL A 42 -10.51 7.01 -5.98
C VAL A 42 -9.98 7.63 -7.28
N ASN A 43 -10.13 6.93 -8.40
CA ASN A 43 -9.54 7.25 -9.72
C ASN A 43 -8.03 7.00 -9.88
N ILE A 44 -7.36 6.40 -8.91
CA ILE A 44 -5.99 5.90 -9.07
C ILE A 44 -6.04 4.39 -9.36
N ASP A 45 -5.50 3.99 -10.51
CA ASP A 45 -5.30 2.58 -10.83
C ASP A 45 -4.09 2.03 -10.08
N ALA A 46 -4.15 0.77 -9.65
CA ALA A 46 -3.06 0.10 -8.93
C ALA A 46 -1.73 0.17 -9.72
N ASP A 47 -1.80 0.02 -11.05
CA ASP A 47 -0.65 0.10 -11.94
C ASP A 47 0.08 1.47 -11.86
N LYS A 48 -0.69 2.56 -11.72
CA LYS A 48 -0.18 3.94 -11.61
C LYS A 48 0.42 4.26 -10.25
N MET A 49 0.23 3.41 -9.25
CA MET A 49 0.80 3.61 -7.92
C MET A 49 2.30 3.32 -7.94
N ARG A 50 3.10 4.15 -7.28
CA ARG A 50 4.52 3.87 -7.01
C ARG A 50 4.67 3.48 -5.55
N VAL A 51 5.20 2.29 -5.32
CA VAL A 51 5.53 1.80 -3.97
C VAL A 51 6.99 2.13 -3.68
N MET A 52 7.25 2.68 -2.50
CA MET A 52 8.60 2.93 -2.00
C MET A 52 8.76 2.23 -0.66
N SER A 53 9.83 1.45 -0.53
CA SER A 53 10.27 0.94 0.77
C SER A 53 11.05 2.04 1.48
N GLY A 54 10.47 2.60 2.54
CA GLY A 54 11.13 3.54 3.43
C GLY A 54 11.41 2.89 4.78
N PHE A 55 12.53 3.25 5.40
CA PHE A 55 12.79 2.96 6.81
C PHE A 55 12.54 4.26 7.57
N GLU A 56 11.47 4.32 8.35
CA GLU A 56 11.22 5.43 9.26
C GLU A 56 12.06 5.17 10.52
N LEU A 57 13.07 6.00 10.75
CA LEU A 57 13.85 6.01 11.99
C LEU A 57 13.11 6.94 12.97
N ASP A 58 12.40 6.35 13.92
CA ASP A 58 11.98 7.06 15.15
C ASP A 58 13.18 7.33 16.05
#